data_AF-A0A3M2SGG9-F1
#
_entry.id   AF-A0A3M2SGG9-F1
#
_cell.length_a   1.000
_cell.length_b   1.000
_cell.length_c   1.000
_cell.angle_alpha   90.00
_cell.angle_beta   90.00
_cell.angle_gamma   90.00
#
_symmetry.space_group_name_H-M   'P 1'
#
loop_
_entity.id
_entity.type
_entity.pdbx_description
1 polymer ?
#
loop_
_entity_poly.entity_id
_entity_poly.type
_entity_poly.pdbx_seq_one_letter_code
_entity_poly.pdbx_strand_id
1 'polypeptide(L)' 'MSSQPLTTFKVDNRYVTRAKLLVLLQRLFGSNFQVREETDGFIVNAPRELSTSEIDSISDTQQGP' A
#
# COMPACT_ATOMS: atom_id res chain seq x y z
N MET A 1 11.47 23.36 5.46
CA MET A 1 10.54 22.38 4.89
C MET A 1 10.61 21.14 5.76
N SER A 2 9.56 20.86 6.54
CA SER A 2 9.57 19.73 7.47
C SER A 2 9.23 18.45 6.69
N SER A 3 10.20 17.58 6.49
CA SER A 3 9.96 16.22 6.01
C SER A 3 9.15 15.51 7.10
N GLN A 4 7.88 15.22 6.82
CA GLN A 4 7.09 14.39 7.74
C GLN A 4 7.79 13.03 7.88
N PRO A 5 7.90 12.48 9.10
CA PRO A 5 8.47 11.15 9.28
C PRO A 5 7.62 10.13 8.53
N LEU A 6 8.27 9.25 7.77
CA LEU A 6 7.59 8.15 7.09
C LEU A 6 7.31 7.04 8.11
N THR A 7 6.12 6.48 8.04
CA THR A 7 5.72 5.25 8.73
C THR A 7 6.00 4.05 7.85
N THR A 8 6.62 3.02 8.42
CA THR A 8 6.86 1.73 7.76
C THR A 8 5.77 0.74 8.16
N PHE A 9 5.09 0.14 7.19
CA PHE A 9 4.09 -0.90 7.41
C PHE A 9 4.11 -1.95 6.30
N LYS A 10 3.47 -3.10 6.55
CA LYS A 10 3.41 -4.24 5.62
C LYS A 10 2.01 -4.40 5.04
N VAL A 11 1.94 -4.63 3.72
CA VAL A 11 0.72 -5.03 3.00
C VAL A 11 0.91 -6.45 2.49
N ASP A 12 0.02 -7.37 2.85
CA ASP A 12 0.06 -8.77 2.40
C ASP A 12 -0.25 -8.86 0.88
N ASN A 13 0.47 -9.70 0.14
CA ASN A 13 0.34 -9.84 -1.32
C ASN A 13 -0.70 -10.89 -1.76
N ARG A 14 -1.39 -11.57 -0.82
CA ARG A 14 -2.40 -12.60 -1.13
C ARG A 14 -3.49 -12.13 -2.09
N TYR A 15 -3.94 -10.88 -1.94
CA TYR A 15 -5.04 -10.31 -2.72
C TYR A 15 -4.68 -8.95 -3.34
N VAL A 16 -3.46 -8.46 -3.13
CA VAL A 16 -3.04 -7.15 -3.60
C VAL A 16 -1.87 -7.32 -4.56
N THR A 17 -2.01 -6.76 -5.77
CA THR A 17 -0.89 -6.68 -6.72
C THR A 17 -0.09 -5.40 -6.51
N ARG A 18 1.20 -5.46 -6.83
CA ARG A 18 2.10 -4.29 -6.76
C ARG A 18 1.57 -3.10 -7.55
N ALA A 19 1.02 -3.34 -8.74
CA ALA A 19 0.48 -2.29 -9.59
C ALA A 19 -0.68 -1.53 -8.93
N LYS A 20 -1.63 -2.26 -8.35
CA LYS A 20 -2.77 -1.64 -7.65
C LYS A 20 -2.33 -0.87 -6.41
N LEU A 21 -1.38 -1.43 -5.64
CA LEU A 21 -0.80 -0.75 -4.50
C LEU A 21 -0.10 0.56 -4.90
N LEU A 22 0.70 0.55 -5.96
CA LEU A 22 1.36 1.77 -6.47
C LEU A 22 0.36 2.84 -6.91
N VAL A 23 -0.72 2.45 -7.62
CA VAL A 23 -1.77 3.39 -8.04
C VAL A 23 -2.47 4.01 -6.83
N LEU A 24 -2.78 3.23 -5.80
CA LEU A 24 -3.36 3.74 -4.57
C LEU A 24 -2.41 4.71 -3.84
N LEU A 25 -1.16 4.31 -3.63
CA LEU A 25 -0.17 5.13 -2.94
C LEU A 25 0.12 6.44 -3.69
N GLN A 26 0.15 6.42 -5.02
CA GLN A 26 0.30 7.61 -5.83
C GLN A 26 -0.88 8.57 -5.68
N ARG A 27 -2.11 8.06 -5.59
CA ARG A 27 -3.31 8.89 -5.36
C ARG A 27 -3.32 9.53 -3.97
N LEU A 28 -2.86 8.81 -2.94
CA LEU A 28 -2.90 9.28 -1.55
C LEU A 28 -1.72 10.18 -1.19
N PHE A 29 -0.53 9.85 -1.66
CA PHE A 29 0.74 10.42 -1.17
C PHE A 29 1.58 11.07 -2.27
N GLY A 30 1.13 11.06 -3.54
CA GLY A 30 1.89 11.58 -4.66
C GLY A 30 3.19 10.78 -4.87
N SER A 31 4.34 11.43 -4.67
CA SER A 31 5.66 10.78 -4.74
C SER A 31 6.30 10.53 -3.36
N ASN A 32 5.58 10.81 -2.27
CA ASN A 32 6.11 10.73 -0.90
C ASN A 32 5.97 9.31 -0.32
N PHE A 33 6.32 8.28 -1.09
CA PHE A 33 6.27 6.91 -0.61
C PHE A 33 7.39 6.05 -1.23
N GLN A 34 7.72 4.94 -0.58
CA GLN A 34 8.60 3.90 -1.14
C GLN A 34 7.96 2.53 -0.92
N VAL A 35 8.12 1.63 -1.89
CA VAL A 35 7.64 0.25 -1.81
C VAL A 35 8.77 -0.71 -2.11
N ARG A 36 9.02 -1.64 -1.20
CA ARG A 36 9.88 -2.81 -1.39
C ARG A 36 9.00 -4.06 -1.44
N GLU A 37 9.23 -4.91 -2.43
CA GLU A 37 8.54 -6.19 -2.55
C GLU A 37 9.32 -7.26 -1.78
N GLU A 38 8.58 -8.08 -1.04
CA GLU A 38 9.07 -9.24 -0.28
C GLU A 38 8.23 -10.47 -0.65
N THR A 39 8.66 -11.65 -0.22
CA THR A 39 8.05 -12.94 -0.60
C THR A 39 6.56 -13.02 -0.27
N ASP A 40 6.13 -12.42 0.83
CA ASP A 40 4.77 -12.51 1.38
C ASP A 40 4.07 -11.14 1.49
N GLY A 41 4.57 -10.12 0.79
CA GLY A 41 3.98 -8.80 0.85
C GLY A 41 4.82 -7.66 0.31
N PHE A 42 4.39 -6.45 0.67
CA PHE A 42 5.05 -5.20 0.33
C PHE A 42 5.37 -4.44 1.62
N ILE A 43 6.63 -4.04 1.78
CA ILE A 43 7.05 -3.09 2.81
C ILE A 43 6.88 -1.69 2.24
N VAL A 44 6.01 -0.90 2.86
CA VAL A 44 5.66 0.45 2.42
C VAL A 44 6.18 1.46 3.44
N ASN A 45 6.89 2.48 2.96
CA ASN A 45 7.21 3.68 3.72
C ASN A 45 6.38 4.84 3.17
N ALA A 46 5.47 5.39 3.97
CA ALA A 46 4.57 6.48 3.54
C ALA A 46 4.24 7.42 4.72
N PRO A 47 3.59 8.58 4.50
CA PRO A 47 3.30 9.55 5.58
C PRO A 47 2.33 9.03 6.65
N ARG A 48 1.55 7.98 6.35
CA ARG A 48 0.73 7.22 7.29
C ARG A 48 0.47 5.80 6.77
N GLU A 49 -0.01 4.92 7.65
CA GLU A 49 -0.52 3.61 7.26
C GLU A 49 -1.78 3.71 6.38
N LEU A 50 -1.99 2.69 5.54
CA LEU A 50 -3.24 2.52 4.82
C LEU A 50 -4.32 1.99 5.78
N SER A 51 -5.51 2.58 5.70
CA SER A 51 -6.70 2.05 6.36
C SER A 51 -7.15 0.74 5.72
N THR A 52 -7.89 -0.08 6.47
CA THR A 52 -8.47 -1.33 5.96
C THR A 52 -9.28 -1.11 4.69
N SER A 53 -10.13 -0.07 4.64
CA SER A 53 -10.93 0.25 3.46
C SER A 53 -10.10 0.62 2.23
N GLU A 54 -8.93 1.24 2.42
CA GLU A 54 -8.02 1.56 1.31
C GLU A 54 -7.38 0.28 0.76
N ILE A 55 -6.98 -0.65 1.63
CA ILE A 55 -6.45 -1.97 1.23
C ILE A 55 -7.54 -2.80 0.55
N ASP A 56 -8.75 -2.82 1.09
CA ASP A 56 -9.90 -3.54 0.53
C ASP A 56 -10.24 -3.04 -0.88
N SER A 57 -10.11 -1.73 -1.12
CA SER A 57 -10.39 -1.13 -2.44
C SER A 57 -9.48 -1.61 -3.57
N ILE A 58 -8.30 -2.13 -3.22
CA ILE A 58 -7.32 -2.69 -4.16
C ILE A 58 -7.16 -4.20 -4.05
N SER A 59 -7.86 -4.83 -3.10
CA SER A 59 -7.82 -6.27 -2.92
C SER A 59 -8.73 -6.94 -3.93
N ASP A 60 -8.19 -7.91 -4.67
CA ASP A 60 -8.97 -8.90 -5.41
C ASP A 60 -9.60 -9.84 -4.39
N THR A 61 -10.61 -9.35 -3.65
CA THR A 61 -11.52 -10.27 -2.97
C THR A 61 -12.15 -11.11 -4.07
N GLN A 62 -11.86 -12.42 -4.08
CA GLN A 62 -12.77 -13.35 -4.74
C GLN A 62 -14.12 -13.14 -4.06
N GLN A 63 -15.01 -12.40 -4.71
CA GLN A 63 -16.43 -12.62 -4.54
C GLN A 63 -16.65 -14.07 -5.00
N GLY A 64 -16.64 -14.99 -4.02
CA GLY A 64 -17.19 -16.32 -4.21
C GLY A 64 -18.65 -16.18 -4.67
N PRO A 65 -19.15 -17.17 -5.43
CA PRO A 65 -20.35 -17.08 -6.27
C PRO A 65 -21.60 -16.54 -5.58
#